data_AF-A0A661TAS1-F1
#
_entry.id   AF-A0A661TAS1-F1
#
_cell.length_a   1.000
_cell.length_b   1.000
_cell.length_c   1.000
_cell.angle_alpha   90.00
_cell.angle_beta   90.00
_cell.angle_gamma   90.00
#
_symmetry.space_group_name_H-M   'P 1'
#
loop_
_entity.id
_entity.type
_entity.pdbx_description
1 polymer ?
#
loop_
_entity_poly.entity_id
_entity_poly.type
_entity_poly.pdbx_seq_one_letter_code
_entity_poly.pdbx_strand_id
1 'polypeptide(L)'
;LSGKVIREKVFHALDMVRLEGLENRYPKKLSGGQQQRVALARALILEPAVVLFDEPLGALDLKLRREMQIELKRIQRRLGITFIYVTHDQQEALNMCDRIAVMNDCVIEQIGTTVQIYEQPCNRFVADFIGDTNFLEGYVLDSTPHLTTVDCSGLTCIVGADTALQPGEMIAMSIRPERIRIYPGKGMGPNVYKARVADNIYAGASRRCILELPGDIRIKADVDARMASDLIIDRRVTVGWAPEDAYVITR
;
A
#
# COMPACT_ATOMS: atom_id res chain seq x y z
N LEU A 1 44.92 -2.14 0.96
CA LEU A 1 44.65 -0.69 1.03
C LEU A 1 45.58 -0.08 2.07
N SER A 2 46.18 1.09 1.83
CA SER A 2 46.99 1.75 2.86
C SER A 2 46.10 2.27 4.00
N GLY A 3 46.65 2.43 5.21
CA GLY A 3 45.87 2.92 6.36
C GLY A 3 45.24 4.31 6.14
N LYS A 4 45.88 5.14 5.30
CA LYS A 4 45.33 6.44 4.88
C LYS A 4 44.08 6.27 4.01
N VAL A 5 44.14 5.39 3.01
CA VAL A 5 43.01 5.10 2.10
C VAL A 5 41.83 4.48 2.85
N ILE A 6 42.09 3.59 3.82
CA ILE A 6 41.03 3.02 4.67
C ILE A 6 40.33 4.13 5.45
N ARG A 7 41.11 5.01 6.08
CA ARG A 7 40.56 6.13 6.87
C ARG A 7 39.70 7.05 6.01
N GLU A 8 40.16 7.42 4.83
CA GLU A 8 39.40 8.24 3.87
C GLU A 8 38.08 7.57 3.46
N LYS A 9 38.09 6.28 3.12
CA LYS A 9 36.86 5.53 2.80
C LYS A 9 35.90 5.43 3.99
N VAL A 10 36.41 5.24 5.20
CA VAL A 10 35.57 5.19 6.41
C VAL A 10 34.89 6.54 6.66
N PHE A 11 35.64 7.65 6.58
CA PHE A 11 35.04 8.99 6.74
C PHE A 11 33.99 9.28 5.68
N HIS A 12 34.27 8.94 4.41
CA HIS A 12 33.28 9.11 3.35
C HIS A 12 32.02 8.26 3.57
N ALA A 13 32.18 7.01 4.02
CA ALA A 13 31.05 6.15 4.31
C ALA A 13 30.19 6.66 5.48
N LEU A 14 30.82 7.21 6.53
CA LEU A 14 30.11 7.82 7.66
C LEU A 14 29.40 9.11 7.27
N ASP A 15 30.01 9.94 6.42
CA ASP A 15 29.41 11.14 5.85
C ASP A 15 28.16 10.80 5.03
N MET A 16 28.24 9.76 4.20
CA MET A 16 27.12 9.31 3.38
C MET A 16 25.88 8.94 4.19
N VAL A 17 26.05 8.47 5.43
CA VAL A 17 24.97 8.05 6.33
C VAL A 17 24.69 9.06 7.46
N ARG A 18 25.27 10.27 7.39
CA ARG A 18 25.13 11.35 8.39
C ARG A 18 25.53 10.92 9.79
N LEU A 19 26.73 10.37 9.92
CA LEU A 19 27.34 9.96 11.18
C LEU A 19 28.69 10.65 11.45
N GLU A 20 28.98 11.78 10.79
CA GLU A 20 30.16 12.58 11.13
C GLU A 20 30.19 12.93 12.64
N GLY A 21 31.37 12.88 13.26
CA GLY A 21 31.58 13.16 14.69
C GLY A 21 31.23 12.01 15.63
N LEU A 22 30.78 10.86 15.11
CA LEU A 22 30.45 9.66 15.90
C LEU A 22 31.46 8.51 15.72
N GLU A 23 32.58 8.75 15.06
CA GLU A 23 33.55 7.73 14.60
C GLU A 23 34.15 6.93 15.75
N ASN A 24 34.33 7.56 16.90
CA ASN A 24 34.96 6.97 18.08
C ASN A 24 33.96 6.38 19.07
N ARG A 25 32.65 6.39 18.76
CA ARG A 25 31.63 5.86 19.66
C ARG A 25 31.49 4.35 19.50
N TYR A 26 31.52 3.63 20.62
CA TYR A 26 31.19 2.21 20.65
C TYR A 26 29.71 1.98 20.30
N PRO A 27 29.33 0.83 19.68
CA PRO A 27 27.94 0.54 19.28
C PRO A 27 26.91 0.71 20.41
N LYS A 28 27.26 0.34 21.64
CA LYS A 28 26.40 0.50 22.83
C LYS A 28 26.08 1.97 23.19
N LYS A 29 26.82 2.93 22.63
CA LYS A 29 26.61 4.38 22.82
C LYS A 29 25.87 5.03 21.64
N LEU A 30 25.38 4.22 20.69
CA LEU A 30 24.60 4.65 19.53
C LEU A 30 23.14 4.25 19.71
N SER A 31 22.22 5.10 19.25
CA SER A 31 20.80 4.74 19.15
C SER A 31 20.58 3.62 18.11
N GLY A 32 19.44 2.94 18.13
CA GLY A 32 19.13 1.88 17.16
C GLY A 32 19.28 2.34 15.70
N GLY A 33 18.82 3.55 15.39
CA GLY A 33 18.94 4.13 14.05
C GLY A 33 20.37 4.47 13.67
N GLN A 34 21.18 4.93 14.63
CA GLN A 34 22.61 5.14 14.41
C GLN A 34 23.34 3.81 14.18
N GLN A 35 23.01 2.76 14.92
CA GLN A 35 23.57 1.42 14.69
C GLN A 35 23.21 0.91 13.28
N GLN A 36 21.97 1.12 12.84
CA GLN A 36 21.54 0.76 11.49
C GLN A 36 22.28 1.53 10.40
N ARG A 37 22.51 2.84 10.61
CA ARG A 37 23.34 3.66 9.72
C ARG A 37 24.79 3.18 9.66
N VAL A 38 25.37 2.75 10.77
CA VAL A 38 26.71 2.11 10.77
C VAL A 38 26.69 0.81 9.97
N ALA A 39 25.65 -0.03 10.11
CA ALA A 39 25.51 -1.25 9.32
C ALA A 39 25.41 -0.95 7.80
N LEU A 40 24.64 0.06 7.43
CA LEU A 40 24.54 0.53 6.05
C LEU A 40 25.88 1.06 5.51
N ALA A 41 26.58 1.90 6.28
CA ALA A 41 27.91 2.40 5.91
C ALA A 41 28.89 1.24 5.68
N ARG A 42 28.85 0.20 6.53
CA ARG A 42 29.65 -1.02 6.37
C ARG A 42 29.32 -1.79 5.08
N ALA A 43 28.05 -1.82 4.67
CA ALA A 43 27.65 -2.47 3.41
C ALA A 43 28.10 -1.65 2.18
N LEU A 44 28.02 -0.33 2.26
CA LEU A 44 28.28 0.58 1.13
C LEU A 44 29.76 0.93 0.94
N ILE A 45 30.61 0.78 1.96
CA ILE A 45 32.04 1.14 1.89
C ILE A 45 32.82 0.36 0.81
N LEU A 46 32.30 -0.81 0.42
CA LEU A 46 32.85 -1.65 -0.63
C LEU A 46 32.31 -1.31 -2.03
N GLU A 47 31.44 -0.30 -2.15
CA GLU A 47 30.83 0.15 -3.40
C GLU A 47 30.21 -1.03 -4.21
N PRO A 48 29.34 -1.84 -3.59
CA PRO A 48 28.80 -3.03 -4.25
C PRO A 48 27.84 -2.65 -5.38
N ALA A 49 27.77 -3.48 -6.42
CA ALA A 49 26.78 -3.32 -7.50
C ALA A 49 25.33 -3.60 -7.02
N VAL A 50 25.19 -4.48 -6.02
CA VAL A 50 23.91 -4.91 -5.46
C VAL A 50 23.99 -4.93 -3.93
N VAL A 51 22.96 -4.41 -3.26
CA VAL A 51 22.78 -4.54 -1.80
C VAL A 51 21.50 -5.30 -1.53
N LEU A 52 21.61 -6.32 -0.67
CA LEU A 52 20.50 -7.14 -0.22
C LEU A 52 20.11 -6.71 1.19
N PHE A 53 18.83 -6.42 1.39
CA PHE A 53 18.25 -6.07 2.67
C PHE A 53 17.24 -7.12 3.08
N ASP A 54 17.43 -7.70 4.25
CA ASP A 54 16.52 -8.67 4.85
C ASP A 54 15.91 -8.05 6.11
N GLU A 55 14.66 -7.61 6.01
CA GLU A 55 13.88 -6.92 7.05
C GLU A 55 14.67 -5.86 7.86
N PRO A 56 15.43 -4.97 7.22
CA PRO A 56 16.44 -4.17 7.91
C PRO A 56 15.86 -3.15 8.90
N LEU A 57 14.57 -2.80 8.78
CA LEU A 57 13.94 -1.78 9.61
C LEU A 57 12.88 -2.32 10.58
N GLY A 58 12.70 -3.66 10.63
CA GLY A 58 11.67 -4.30 11.45
C GLY A 58 11.79 -3.98 12.95
N ALA A 59 13.03 -3.93 13.46
CA ALA A 59 13.33 -3.68 14.87
C ALA A 59 13.28 -2.19 15.30
N LEU A 60 13.06 -1.25 14.38
CA LEU A 60 13.03 0.18 14.68
C LEU A 60 11.63 0.66 15.08
N ASP A 61 11.55 1.69 15.92
CA ASP A 61 10.29 2.37 16.20
C ASP A 61 9.73 3.07 14.95
N LEU A 62 8.43 3.34 14.92
CA LEU A 62 7.74 3.86 13.74
C LEU A 62 8.31 5.18 13.22
N LYS A 63 8.72 6.11 14.11
CA LYS A 63 9.24 7.42 13.69
C LYS A 63 10.59 7.24 13.03
N LEU A 64 11.49 6.52 13.70
CA LEU A 64 12.82 6.27 13.19
C LEU A 64 12.81 5.42 11.91
N ARG A 65 11.92 4.44 11.83
CA ARG A 65 11.70 3.61 10.63
C ARG A 65 11.39 4.48 9.42
N ARG A 66 10.44 5.41 9.53
CA ARG A 66 10.08 6.36 8.45
C ARG A 66 11.25 7.27 8.05
N GLU A 67 11.99 7.79 9.02
CA GLU A 67 13.19 8.60 8.75
C GLU A 67 14.23 7.78 7.98
N MET A 68 14.48 6.54 8.40
CA MET A 68 15.46 5.65 7.77
C MET A 68 15.05 5.21 6.37
N GLN A 69 13.76 4.98 6.10
CA GLN A 69 13.23 4.72 4.76
C GLN A 69 13.60 5.85 3.79
N ILE A 70 13.29 7.09 4.17
CA ILE A 70 13.59 8.26 3.35
C ILE A 70 15.10 8.37 3.06
N GLU A 71 15.94 8.15 4.07
CA GLU A 71 17.40 8.21 3.91
C GLU A 71 17.93 7.07 3.02
N LEU A 72 17.44 5.83 3.19
CA LEU A 72 17.82 4.71 2.33
C LEU A 72 17.47 4.98 0.86
N LYS A 73 16.27 5.50 0.58
CA LYS A 73 15.85 5.84 -0.78
C LYS A 73 16.71 6.96 -1.39
N ARG A 74 17.11 7.95 -0.58
CA ARG A 74 18.04 9.01 -1.01
C ARG A 74 19.42 8.45 -1.33
N ILE A 75 19.95 7.57 -0.48
CA ILE A 75 21.26 6.94 -0.68
C ILE A 75 21.25 6.08 -1.94
N GLN A 76 20.22 5.25 -2.13
CA GLN A 76 20.04 4.42 -3.32
C GLN A 76 20.04 5.26 -4.59
N ARG A 77 19.23 6.33 -4.64
CA ARG A 77 19.15 7.24 -5.80
C ARG A 77 20.45 7.97 -6.06
N ARG A 78 21.15 8.42 -5.01
CA ARG A 78 22.43 9.13 -5.13
C ARG A 78 23.54 8.24 -5.69
N LEU A 79 23.57 6.98 -5.28
CA LEU A 79 24.64 6.05 -5.64
C LEU A 79 24.32 5.22 -6.89
N GLY A 80 23.05 5.14 -7.31
CA GLY A 80 22.64 4.32 -8.46
C GLY A 80 22.82 2.82 -8.25
N ILE A 81 22.88 2.37 -6.99
CA ILE A 81 23.10 0.97 -6.64
C ILE A 81 21.77 0.20 -6.72
N THR A 82 21.83 -1.07 -7.12
CA THR A 82 20.66 -1.95 -7.14
C THR A 82 20.34 -2.44 -5.73
N PHE A 83 19.13 -2.19 -5.25
CA PHE A 83 18.66 -2.67 -3.94
C PHE A 83 17.65 -3.80 -4.13
N ILE A 84 17.85 -4.91 -3.43
CA ILE A 84 16.83 -5.94 -3.24
C ILE A 84 16.41 -5.87 -1.77
N TYR A 85 15.13 -5.59 -1.53
CA TYR A 85 14.58 -5.35 -0.20
C TYR A 85 13.50 -6.38 0.11
N VAL A 86 13.69 -7.16 1.16
CA VAL A 86 12.74 -8.16 1.66
C VAL A 86 12.08 -7.61 2.92
N THR A 87 10.74 -7.66 2.96
CA THR A 87 9.93 -7.19 4.08
C THR A 87 8.57 -7.87 4.09
N HIS A 88 8.00 -8.02 5.28
CA HIS A 88 6.60 -8.39 5.46
C HIS A 88 5.67 -7.18 5.61
N ASP A 89 6.21 -5.95 5.64
CA ASP A 89 5.43 -4.72 5.79
C ASP A 89 5.11 -4.09 4.42
N GLN A 90 3.83 -4.02 4.13
CA GLN A 90 3.28 -3.52 2.87
C GLN A 90 3.61 -2.04 2.63
N GLN A 91 3.56 -1.22 3.69
CA GLN A 91 3.83 0.22 3.57
C GLN A 91 5.31 0.45 3.26
N GLU A 92 6.21 -0.38 3.79
CA GLU A 92 7.61 -0.32 3.41
C GLU A 92 7.79 -0.58 1.92
N ALA A 93 7.22 -1.66 1.41
CA ALA A 93 7.32 -2.04 0.01
C ALA A 93 6.79 -0.93 -0.91
N LEU A 94 5.60 -0.38 -0.62
CA LEU A 94 4.97 0.67 -1.42
C LEU A 94 5.76 1.99 -1.40
N ASN A 95 6.39 2.34 -0.28
CA ASN A 95 7.12 3.61 -0.15
C ASN A 95 8.57 3.53 -0.65
N MET A 96 9.20 2.37 -0.55
CA MET A 96 10.64 2.20 -0.80
C MET A 96 10.97 1.70 -2.20
N CYS A 97 10.16 0.79 -2.72
CA CYS A 97 10.51 0.03 -3.91
C CYS A 97 10.03 0.73 -5.19
N ASP A 98 10.77 0.55 -6.29
CA ASP A 98 10.30 0.95 -7.62
C ASP A 98 9.40 -0.14 -8.23
N ARG A 99 9.70 -1.40 -7.93
CA ARG A 99 8.93 -2.59 -8.29
C ARG A 99 8.83 -3.52 -7.08
N ILE A 100 7.72 -4.24 -6.99
CA ILE A 100 7.45 -5.19 -5.92
C ILE A 100 7.16 -6.55 -6.56
N ALA A 101 7.75 -7.60 -5.98
CA ALA A 101 7.36 -8.98 -6.21
C ALA A 101 6.59 -9.46 -4.97
N VAL A 102 5.30 -9.69 -5.12
CA VAL A 102 4.45 -10.24 -4.06
C VAL A 102 4.58 -11.76 -4.11
N MET A 103 4.85 -12.37 -2.97
CA MET A 103 5.07 -13.81 -2.86
C MET A 103 4.10 -14.44 -1.86
N ASN A 104 3.62 -15.64 -2.17
CA ASN A 104 2.83 -16.49 -1.29
C ASN A 104 3.32 -17.94 -1.42
N ASP A 105 3.52 -18.64 -0.31
CA ASP A 105 3.99 -20.05 -0.30
C ASP A 105 5.19 -20.32 -1.24
N CYS A 106 6.18 -19.41 -1.22
CA CYS A 106 7.37 -19.44 -2.08
C CYS A 106 7.11 -19.29 -3.60
N VAL A 107 5.89 -18.95 -4.00
CA VAL A 107 5.50 -18.64 -5.38
C VAL A 107 5.34 -17.13 -5.53
N ILE A 108 5.78 -16.59 -6.67
CA ILE A 108 5.54 -15.18 -7.01
C ILE A 108 4.13 -15.06 -7.58
N GLU A 109 3.27 -14.36 -6.86
CA GLU A 109 1.87 -14.10 -7.26
C GLU A 109 1.79 -12.97 -8.29
N GLN A 110 2.55 -11.89 -8.07
CA GLN A 110 2.59 -10.76 -8.99
C GLN A 110 3.91 -10.01 -8.90
N ILE A 111 4.40 -9.53 -10.05
CA ILE A 111 5.51 -8.56 -10.13
C ILE A 111 5.03 -7.34 -10.90
N GLY A 112 5.18 -6.16 -10.31
CA GLY A 112 4.75 -4.92 -10.96
C GLY A 112 5.41 -3.70 -10.35
N THR A 113 5.12 -2.54 -10.92
CA THR A 113 5.37 -1.27 -10.24
C THR A 113 4.50 -1.17 -8.98
N THR A 114 4.86 -0.28 -8.05
CA THR A 114 4.05 -0.03 -6.84
C THR A 114 2.60 0.30 -7.16
N VAL A 115 2.39 1.11 -8.22
CA VAL A 115 1.06 1.47 -8.71
C VAL A 115 0.31 0.24 -9.22
N GLN A 116 0.94 -0.59 -10.07
CA GLN A 116 0.28 -1.79 -10.58
C GLN A 116 -0.10 -2.78 -9.47
N ILE A 117 0.79 -3.01 -8.51
CA ILE A 117 0.53 -3.92 -7.40
C ILE A 117 -0.63 -3.41 -6.52
N TYR A 118 -0.74 -2.10 -6.33
CA TYR A 118 -1.79 -1.50 -5.50
C TYR A 118 -3.13 -1.38 -6.23
N GLU A 119 -3.11 -0.86 -7.46
CA GLU A 119 -4.29 -0.47 -8.24
C GLU A 119 -4.85 -1.60 -9.10
N GLN A 120 -4.01 -2.55 -9.52
CA GLN A 120 -4.36 -3.63 -10.45
C GLN A 120 -3.85 -4.98 -9.93
N PRO A 121 -4.34 -5.44 -8.77
CA PRO A 121 -3.97 -6.75 -8.25
C PRO A 121 -4.47 -7.86 -9.19
N CYS A 122 -3.60 -8.82 -9.52
CA CYS A 122 -3.93 -9.89 -10.48
C CYS A 122 -4.86 -10.96 -9.90
N ASN A 123 -4.94 -11.06 -8.57
CA ASN A 123 -5.76 -12.05 -7.88
C ASN A 123 -6.18 -11.55 -6.49
N ARG A 124 -7.04 -12.33 -5.83
CA ARG A 124 -7.60 -11.99 -4.52
C ARG A 124 -6.52 -11.89 -3.44
N PHE A 125 -5.51 -12.76 -3.49
CA PHE A 125 -4.43 -12.73 -2.52
C PHE A 125 -3.68 -11.40 -2.57
N VAL A 126 -3.27 -10.94 -3.76
CA VAL A 126 -2.54 -9.67 -3.87
C VAL A 126 -3.42 -8.48 -3.47
N ALA A 127 -4.71 -8.50 -3.83
CA ALA A 127 -5.65 -7.45 -3.46
C ALA A 127 -5.88 -7.35 -1.95
N ASP A 128 -5.92 -8.49 -1.25
CA ASP A 128 -6.11 -8.57 0.20
C ASP A 128 -4.78 -8.32 0.96
N PHE A 129 -3.67 -8.74 0.37
CA PHE A 129 -2.34 -8.62 0.96
C PHE A 129 -1.75 -7.23 0.84
N ILE A 130 -2.11 -6.42 -0.16
CA ILE A 130 -1.57 -5.06 -0.32
C ILE A 130 -2.66 -4.03 -0.06
N GLY A 131 -2.58 -3.35 1.10
CA GLY A 131 -3.52 -2.31 1.50
C GLY A 131 -4.88 -2.85 1.94
N ASP A 132 -5.77 -1.95 2.36
CA ASP A 132 -7.14 -2.31 2.66
C ASP A 132 -7.96 -2.40 1.36
N THR A 133 -8.87 -3.36 1.27
CA THR A 133 -9.85 -3.44 0.18
C THR A 133 -11.20 -3.92 0.68
N ASN A 134 -12.25 -3.65 -0.10
CA ASN A 134 -13.56 -4.23 0.06
C ASN A 134 -13.77 -5.27 -1.04
N PHE A 135 -14.27 -6.44 -0.68
CA PHE A 135 -14.68 -7.45 -1.64
C PHE A 135 -16.20 -7.58 -1.65
N LEU A 136 -16.79 -7.54 -2.84
CA LEU A 136 -18.20 -7.88 -3.05
C LEU A 136 -18.26 -9.05 -4.02
N GLU A 137 -18.87 -10.15 -3.60
CA GLU A 137 -19.09 -11.32 -4.45
C GLU A 137 -20.43 -11.19 -5.15
N GLY A 138 -20.48 -11.60 -6.41
CA GLY A 138 -21.68 -11.46 -7.22
C GLY A 138 -21.62 -12.25 -8.53
N TYR A 139 -22.72 -12.20 -9.27
CA TYR A 139 -22.84 -12.85 -10.56
C TYR A 139 -22.79 -11.83 -11.69
N VAL A 140 -22.06 -12.14 -12.75
CA VAL A 140 -22.03 -11.30 -13.96
C VAL A 140 -23.43 -11.27 -14.59
N LEU A 141 -23.98 -10.08 -14.76
CA LEU A 141 -25.24 -9.86 -15.47
C LEU A 141 -24.99 -9.60 -16.95
N ASP A 142 -24.01 -8.75 -17.25
CA ASP A 142 -23.60 -8.37 -18.60
C ASP A 142 -22.13 -7.95 -18.58
N SER A 143 -21.41 -8.15 -19.67
CA SER A 143 -19.98 -7.85 -19.74
C SER A 143 -19.55 -7.38 -21.12
N THR A 144 -18.73 -6.33 -21.11
CA THR A 144 -18.00 -5.80 -22.26
C THR A 144 -16.50 -5.89 -21.97
N PRO A 145 -15.62 -5.72 -22.97
CA PRO A 145 -14.17 -5.75 -22.75
C PRO A 145 -13.59 -4.69 -21.80
N HIS A 146 -14.41 -3.74 -21.32
CA HIS A 146 -13.97 -2.64 -20.45
C HIS A 146 -14.79 -2.53 -19.17
N LEU A 147 -16.07 -2.88 -19.24
CA LEU A 147 -17.02 -2.75 -18.14
C LEU A 147 -17.80 -4.03 -17.98
N THR A 148 -17.94 -4.48 -16.73
CA THR A 148 -18.79 -5.61 -16.35
C THR A 148 -19.86 -5.14 -15.37
N THR A 149 -21.10 -5.54 -15.61
CA THR A 149 -22.22 -5.34 -14.69
C THR A 149 -22.41 -6.59 -13.85
N VAL A 150 -22.44 -6.44 -12.53
CA VAL A 150 -22.43 -7.53 -11.55
C VAL A 150 -23.58 -7.33 -10.58
N ASP A 151 -24.33 -8.39 -10.27
CA ASP A 151 -25.27 -8.40 -9.16
C ASP A 151 -24.60 -8.94 -7.89
N CYS A 152 -24.35 -8.04 -6.94
CA CYS A 152 -23.81 -8.36 -5.63
C CYS A 152 -24.97 -8.37 -4.63
N SER A 153 -25.61 -9.51 -4.40
CA SER A 153 -26.72 -9.66 -3.43
C SER A 153 -27.86 -8.64 -3.61
N GLY A 154 -28.28 -8.37 -4.85
CA GLY A 154 -29.31 -7.39 -5.19
C GLY A 154 -28.77 -5.97 -5.41
N LEU A 155 -27.46 -5.76 -5.28
CA LEU A 155 -26.77 -4.52 -5.59
C LEU A 155 -26.12 -4.61 -6.98
N THR A 156 -26.71 -3.94 -7.97
CA THR A 156 -26.14 -3.87 -9.32
C THR A 156 -24.95 -2.91 -9.38
N CYS A 157 -23.74 -3.44 -9.57
CA CYS A 157 -22.50 -2.70 -9.68
C CYS A 157 -21.92 -2.76 -11.10
N ILE A 158 -21.38 -1.65 -11.58
CA ILE A 158 -20.57 -1.58 -12.81
C ILE A 158 -19.09 -1.49 -12.41
N VAL A 159 -18.25 -2.36 -12.93
CA VAL A 159 -16.83 -2.45 -12.57
C VAL A 159 -15.95 -2.49 -13.81
N GLY A 160 -14.72 -2.00 -13.70
CA GLY A 160 -13.69 -2.17 -14.72
C GLY A 160 -13.31 -3.64 -14.88
N ALA A 161 -13.15 -4.08 -16.13
CA ALA A 161 -12.67 -5.41 -16.46
C ALA A 161 -11.71 -5.33 -17.66
N ASP A 162 -10.65 -6.13 -17.64
CA ASP A 162 -9.68 -6.22 -18.76
C ASP A 162 -10.15 -7.22 -19.84
N THR A 163 -11.03 -8.13 -19.47
CA THR A 163 -11.56 -9.18 -20.36
C THR A 163 -13.07 -9.30 -20.18
N ALA A 164 -13.76 -9.68 -21.26
CA ALA A 164 -15.18 -9.95 -21.20
C ALA A 164 -15.41 -11.28 -20.46
N LEU A 165 -16.32 -11.25 -19.49
CA LEU A 165 -16.69 -12.38 -18.64
C LEU A 165 -18.02 -12.97 -19.08
N GLN A 166 -18.29 -14.21 -18.69
CA GLN A 166 -19.53 -14.87 -19.10
C GLN A 166 -20.69 -14.45 -18.19
N PRO A 167 -21.87 -14.09 -18.73
CA PRO A 167 -23.06 -13.91 -17.91
C PRO A 167 -23.35 -15.17 -17.06
N GLY A 168 -23.66 -14.95 -15.78
CA GLY A 168 -23.83 -16.01 -14.78
C GLY A 168 -22.55 -16.48 -14.10
N GLU A 169 -21.37 -16.04 -14.54
CA GLU A 169 -20.11 -16.33 -13.87
C GLU A 169 -20.05 -15.66 -12.50
N MET A 170 -19.60 -16.41 -11.48
CA MET A 170 -19.43 -15.89 -10.13
C MET A 170 -18.04 -15.26 -9.98
N ILE A 171 -18.01 -13.98 -9.63
CA ILE A 171 -16.78 -13.20 -9.51
C ILE A 171 -16.75 -12.44 -8.18
N ALA A 172 -15.56 -11.99 -7.78
CA ALA A 172 -15.42 -11.00 -6.73
C ALA A 172 -15.00 -9.68 -7.37
N MET A 173 -15.66 -8.58 -7.03
CA MET A 173 -15.15 -7.26 -7.31
C MET A 173 -14.41 -6.72 -6.09
N SER A 174 -13.34 -5.98 -6.33
CA SER A 174 -12.61 -5.26 -5.30
C SER A 174 -12.77 -3.76 -5.47
N ILE A 175 -12.86 -3.04 -4.35
CA ILE A 175 -12.81 -1.59 -4.34
C ILE A 175 -12.09 -1.09 -3.09
N ARG A 176 -11.11 -0.21 -3.32
CA ARG A 176 -10.33 0.42 -2.27
C ARG A 176 -11.18 1.40 -1.44
N PRO A 177 -11.09 1.41 -0.10
CA PRO A 177 -11.89 2.30 0.75
C PRO A 177 -11.78 3.79 0.38
N GLU A 178 -10.60 4.25 -0.01
CA GLU A 178 -10.32 5.63 -0.41
C GLU A 178 -10.91 6.02 -1.77
N ARG A 179 -11.40 5.05 -2.55
CA ARG A 179 -12.13 5.31 -3.80
C ARG A 179 -13.63 5.44 -3.60
N ILE A 180 -14.15 5.08 -2.42
CA ILE A 180 -15.57 5.22 -2.10
C ILE A 180 -15.84 6.65 -1.61
N ARG A 181 -16.65 7.38 -2.37
CA ARG A 181 -17.08 8.73 -2.01
C ARG A 181 -18.36 8.67 -1.19
N ILE A 182 -18.43 9.47 -0.13
CA ILE A 182 -19.63 9.67 0.67
C ILE A 182 -20.21 11.04 0.34
N TYR A 183 -21.45 11.06 -0.14
CA TYR A 183 -22.18 12.26 -0.51
C TYR A 183 -23.21 12.60 0.58
N PRO A 184 -23.24 13.85 1.07
CA PRO A 184 -24.28 14.30 2.02
C PRO A 184 -25.67 14.43 1.36
N GLY A 185 -25.77 14.32 0.04
CA GLY A 185 -27.01 14.46 -0.75
C GLY A 185 -27.09 13.43 -1.88
N LYS A 186 -27.46 13.87 -3.08
CA LYS A 186 -27.53 12.99 -4.26
C LYS A 186 -26.11 12.66 -4.73
N GLY A 187 -25.81 11.37 -4.86
CA GLY A 187 -24.57 10.90 -5.47
C GLY A 187 -24.57 11.09 -6.98
N MET A 188 -23.40 10.92 -7.60
CA MET A 188 -23.20 11.03 -9.03
C MET A 188 -22.48 9.80 -9.55
N GLY A 189 -22.88 9.32 -10.73
CA GLY A 189 -22.29 8.17 -11.39
C GLY A 189 -23.21 6.94 -11.42
N PRO A 190 -22.74 5.86 -12.05
CA PRO A 190 -23.51 4.62 -12.20
C PRO A 190 -23.57 3.78 -10.91
N ASN A 191 -22.52 3.82 -10.09
CA ASN A 191 -22.47 3.09 -8.83
C ASN A 191 -22.81 4.03 -7.68
N VAL A 192 -24.10 4.23 -7.42
CA VAL A 192 -24.58 5.14 -6.39
C VAL A 192 -25.67 4.47 -5.56
N TYR A 193 -25.44 4.38 -4.25
CA TYR A 193 -26.30 3.62 -3.35
C TYR A 193 -26.61 4.40 -2.09
N LYS A 194 -27.80 4.18 -1.53
CA LYS A 194 -28.11 4.61 -0.18
C LYS A 194 -27.39 3.71 0.80
N ALA A 195 -26.79 4.29 1.84
CA ALA A 195 -26.13 3.55 2.89
C ALA A 195 -26.47 4.15 4.26
N ARG A 196 -26.27 3.35 5.31
CA ARG A 196 -26.30 3.78 6.70
C ARG A 196 -24.88 3.72 7.27
N VAL A 197 -24.47 4.77 7.99
CA VAL A 197 -23.21 4.76 8.73
C VAL A 197 -23.38 3.81 9.92
N ALA A 198 -22.69 2.67 9.88
CA ALA A 198 -22.68 1.70 10.97
C ALA A 198 -21.60 2.05 12.01
N ASP A 199 -20.46 2.57 11.56
CA ASP A 199 -19.38 3.02 12.43
C ASP A 199 -18.58 4.17 11.79
N ASN A 200 -17.91 4.97 12.61
CA ASN A 200 -17.02 6.04 12.18
C ASN A 200 -15.79 6.13 13.10
N ILE A 201 -14.68 5.56 12.63
CA ILE A 201 -13.46 5.40 13.41
C ILE A 201 -12.45 6.49 13.01
N TYR A 202 -11.91 7.19 14.00
CA TYR A 202 -10.87 8.19 13.78
C TYR A 202 -9.50 7.54 13.53
N ALA A 203 -8.91 7.80 12.36
CA ALA A 203 -7.63 7.24 11.92
C ALA A 203 -6.58 8.34 11.65
N GLY A 204 -6.60 9.40 12.47
CA GLY A 204 -5.68 10.53 12.33
C GLY A 204 -6.09 11.48 11.21
N ALA A 205 -5.39 11.41 10.06
CA ALA A 205 -5.66 12.30 8.92
C ALA A 205 -6.93 11.91 8.15
N SER A 206 -7.37 10.67 8.27
CA SER A 206 -8.62 10.15 7.70
C SER A 206 -9.55 9.66 8.80
N ARG A 207 -10.82 9.46 8.42
CA ARG A 207 -11.77 8.66 9.16
C ARG A 207 -12.15 7.45 8.33
N ARG A 208 -12.24 6.30 9.00
CA ARG A 208 -12.73 5.06 8.42
C ARG A 208 -14.19 4.88 8.77
N CYS A 209 -15.06 4.98 7.78
CA CYS A 209 -16.48 4.75 7.94
C CYS A 209 -16.82 3.31 7.53
N ILE A 210 -17.56 2.61 8.39
CA ILE A 210 -18.21 1.35 8.03
C ILE A 210 -19.62 1.68 7.60
N LEU A 211 -19.98 1.27 6.38
CA LEU A 211 -21.22 1.61 5.71
C LEU A 211 -22.01 0.34 5.43
N GLU A 212 -23.28 0.35 5.79
CA GLU A 212 -24.24 -0.70 5.45
C GLU A 212 -25.08 -0.29 4.24
N LEU A 213 -25.01 -1.11 3.20
CA LEU A 213 -25.77 -0.98 1.95
C LEU A 213 -26.94 -1.97 1.97
N PRO A 214 -27.91 -1.84 1.03
CA PRO A 214 -28.93 -2.87 0.83
C PRO A 214 -28.33 -4.27 0.63
N GLY A 215 -29.06 -5.31 1.03
CA GLY A 215 -28.59 -6.70 0.93
C GLY A 215 -27.59 -7.11 2.02
N ASP A 216 -27.59 -6.42 3.17
CA ASP A 216 -26.69 -6.65 4.31
C ASP A 216 -25.19 -6.53 3.97
N ILE A 217 -24.89 -5.78 2.91
CA ILE A 217 -23.53 -5.53 2.45
C ILE A 217 -22.86 -4.49 3.36
N ARG A 218 -21.66 -4.80 3.83
CA ARG A 218 -20.81 -3.87 4.60
C ARG A 218 -19.57 -3.50 3.81
N ILE A 219 -19.32 -2.21 3.66
CA ILE A 219 -18.10 -1.69 3.04
C ILE A 219 -17.41 -0.67 3.96
N LYS A 220 -16.09 -0.62 3.85
CA LYS A 220 -15.21 0.39 4.45
C LYS A 220 -15.00 1.52 3.46
N ALA A 221 -15.12 2.76 3.90
CA ALA A 221 -14.73 3.94 3.12
C ALA A 221 -13.80 4.83 3.96
N ASP A 222 -12.70 5.28 3.36
CA ASP A 222 -11.75 6.18 4.00
C ASP A 222 -11.96 7.60 3.46
N VAL A 223 -12.26 8.53 4.36
CA VAL A 223 -12.62 9.92 4.04
C VAL A 223 -11.74 10.90 4.80
N ASP A 224 -11.51 12.10 4.24
CA ASP A 224 -10.77 13.17 4.95
C ASP A 224 -11.47 13.49 6.27
N ALA A 225 -10.70 13.53 7.36
CA ALA A 225 -11.25 13.70 8.69
C ALA A 225 -12.07 15.00 8.87
N ARG A 226 -11.80 16.04 8.07
CA ARG A 226 -12.52 17.32 8.07
C ARG A 226 -13.85 17.25 7.35
N MET A 227 -13.97 16.39 6.34
CA MET A 227 -15.21 16.20 5.57
C MET A 227 -16.19 15.24 6.26
N ALA A 228 -15.72 14.55 7.30
CA ALA A 228 -16.41 13.44 7.95
C ALA A 228 -16.90 13.76 9.38
N SER A 229 -16.86 15.02 9.81
CA SER A 229 -17.36 15.45 11.13
C SER A 229 -18.85 15.12 11.32
N ASP A 230 -19.59 15.18 10.23
CA ASP A 230 -21.05 15.07 10.22
C ASP A 230 -21.52 13.61 10.02
N LEU A 231 -20.59 12.68 9.79
CA LEU A 231 -20.85 11.27 9.58
C LEU A 231 -20.98 10.54 10.93
N ILE A 232 -22.09 10.76 11.62
CA ILE A 232 -22.42 10.05 12.86
C ILE A 232 -23.05 8.69 12.58
N ILE A 233 -22.97 7.77 13.54
CA ILE A 233 -23.62 6.45 13.50
C ILE A 233 -25.13 6.63 13.24
N ASP A 234 -25.71 5.70 12.49
CA ASP A 234 -27.10 5.65 12.02
C ASP A 234 -27.50 6.71 11.01
N ARG A 235 -26.61 7.66 10.68
CA ARG A 235 -26.87 8.64 9.62
C ARG A 235 -27.05 7.94 8.27
N ARG A 236 -28.09 8.33 7.55
CA ARG A 236 -28.28 7.93 6.15
C ARG A 236 -27.46 8.82 5.24
N VAL A 237 -26.73 8.19 4.34
CA VAL A 237 -25.86 8.85 3.37
C VAL A 237 -26.04 8.22 2.00
N THR A 238 -25.52 8.89 0.98
CA THR A 238 -25.36 8.29 -0.34
C THR A 238 -23.89 8.00 -0.55
N VAL A 239 -23.55 6.83 -1.08
CA VAL A 239 -22.18 6.43 -1.35
C VAL A 239 -22.04 6.09 -2.82
N GLY A 240 -20.85 6.24 -3.37
CA GLY A 240 -20.60 5.83 -4.74
C GLY A 240 -19.15 5.93 -5.17
N TRP A 241 -18.86 5.34 -6.32
CA TRP A 241 -17.53 5.24 -6.90
C TRP A 241 -17.62 5.23 -8.42
N ALA A 242 -16.49 5.50 -9.10
CA ALA A 242 -16.46 5.36 -10.56
C ALA A 242 -16.27 3.88 -10.94
N PRO A 243 -16.80 3.39 -12.08
CA PRO A 243 -16.57 2.00 -12.49
C PRO A 243 -15.10 1.58 -12.54
N GLU A 244 -14.22 2.49 -12.98
CA GLU A 244 -12.77 2.31 -13.07
C GLU A 244 -12.05 2.27 -11.71
N ASP A 245 -12.73 2.63 -10.63
CA ASP A 245 -12.21 2.52 -9.26
C ASP A 245 -12.41 1.12 -8.67
N ALA A 246 -13.20 0.27 -9.34
CA ALA A 246 -13.48 -1.09 -8.94
C ALA A 246 -13.00 -2.08 -10.01
N TYR A 247 -12.38 -3.16 -9.56
CA TYR A 247 -11.76 -4.15 -10.45
C TYR A 247 -12.35 -5.53 -10.21
N VAL A 248 -12.59 -6.26 -11.30
CA VAL A 248 -12.88 -7.69 -11.20
C VAL A 248 -11.64 -8.44 -10.74
N ILE A 249 -11.84 -9.33 -9.78
CA ILE A 249 -10.87 -10.31 -9.34
C ILE A 249 -11.41 -11.69 -9.68
N THR A 250 -10.71 -12.34 -10.61
CA THR A 250 -10.89 -13.75 -10.89
C THR A 250 -10.23 -14.58 -9.80
N ARG A 251 -10.78 -15.78 -9.53
CA ARG A 251 -10.20 -16.73 -8.58
C ARG A 251 -8.82 -17.21 -9.01
#